data_AF-A0A952YAU6-F1
#
_entry.id   AF-A0A952YAU6-F1
#
_cell.length_a   1.000
_cell.length_b   1.000
_cell.length_c   1.000
_cell.angle_alpha   90.00
_cell.angle_beta   90.00
_cell.angle_gamma   90.00
#
_symmetry.space_group_name_H-M   'P 1'
#
loop_
_entity.id
_entity.type
_entity.pdbx_description
1 polymer ?
#
loop_
_entity_poly.entity_id
_entity_poly.type
_entity_poly.pdbx_seq_one_letter_code
_entity_poly.pdbx_strand_id
1 'polypeptide(L)'
;FATDGVPVSMLRDSPGFVAQRVLAMIVSIGTEIAQQRIASPADIDAAVRIGLGYPLGPLAMGDALGPPTVLEILENLHRLTGDPRYRPGGWLRRRAQLGLSLLHED
;
A
#
# COMPACT_ATOMS: atom_id res chain seq x y z
N PHE A 1 -14.49 -7.37 -22.42
CA PHE A 1 -13.05 -7.42 -22.70
C PHE A 1 -12.68 -6.21 -23.54
N ALA A 2 -11.49 -5.66 -23.36
CA ALA A 2 -10.96 -4.62 -24.23
C ALA A 2 -10.63 -5.20 -25.62
N THR A 3 -10.36 -4.35 -26.62
CA THR A 3 -10.08 -4.77 -28.01
C THR A 3 -8.83 -5.64 -28.14
N ASP A 4 -7.94 -5.62 -27.14
CA ASP A 4 -6.74 -6.45 -27.00
C ASP A 4 -7.00 -7.76 -26.21
N GLY A 5 -8.24 -8.03 -25.81
CA GLY A 5 -8.60 -9.22 -25.04
C GLY A 5 -8.36 -9.12 -23.53
N VAL A 6 -7.87 -7.98 -23.01
CA VAL A 6 -7.67 -7.80 -21.58
C VAL A 6 -9.04 -7.80 -20.85
N PRO A 7 -9.19 -8.57 -19.75
CA PRO A 7 -10.40 -8.52 -18.93
C PRO A 7 -10.63 -7.11 -18.39
N VAL A 8 -11.89 -6.65 -18.43
CA VAL A 8 -12.28 -5.32 -17.94
C VAL A 8 -13.44 -5.44 -16.96
N SER A 9 -13.45 -4.57 -15.96
CA SER A 9 -14.51 -4.46 -14.96
C SER A 9 -15.11 -3.07 -15.01
N MET A 10 -16.45 -2.97 -15.04
CA MET A 10 -17.14 -1.69 -14.92
C MET A 10 -17.17 -1.25 -13.46
N LEU A 11 -16.65 -0.05 -13.18
CA LEU A 11 -16.61 0.52 -11.84
C LEU A 11 -17.43 1.81 -11.81
N ARG A 12 -18.15 2.03 -10.70
CA ARG A 12 -18.71 3.35 -10.41
C ARG A 12 -17.58 4.28 -9.99
N ASP A 13 -17.74 5.56 -10.32
CA ASP A 13 -16.77 6.56 -9.90
C ASP A 13 -16.67 6.63 -8.37
N SER A 14 -15.45 6.56 -7.88
CA SER A 14 -15.13 6.67 -6.46
C SER A 14 -13.64 6.95 -6.27
N PRO A 15 -13.23 7.68 -5.22
CA PRO A 15 -11.83 7.95 -4.95
C PRO A 15 -11.01 6.66 -4.88
N GLY A 16 -9.96 6.50 -5.68
CA GLY A 16 -9.12 5.30 -5.63
C GLY A 16 -9.77 4.01 -6.15
N PHE A 17 -10.97 4.06 -6.76
CA PHE A 17 -11.67 2.88 -7.30
C PHE A 17 -11.60 1.64 -6.36
N VAL A 18 -11.23 0.46 -6.89
CA VAL A 18 -11.08 -0.79 -6.13
C VAL A 18 -9.61 -1.13 -5.90
N ALA A 19 -8.85 -1.42 -6.96
CA ALA A 19 -7.50 -2.01 -6.83
C ALA A 19 -6.51 -1.10 -6.10
N GLN A 20 -6.35 0.16 -6.54
CA GLN A 20 -5.41 1.09 -5.91
C GLN A 20 -5.79 1.41 -4.46
N ARG A 21 -7.09 1.53 -4.14
CA ARG A 21 -7.57 1.71 -2.76
C ARG A 21 -7.23 0.51 -1.88
N VAL A 22 -7.49 -0.70 -2.35
CA VAL A 22 -7.19 -1.94 -1.59
C VAL A 22 -5.70 -2.10 -1.37
N LEU A 23 -4.89 -1.97 -2.44
CA LEU A 23 -3.44 -2.10 -2.37
C LEU A 23 -2.82 -1.04 -1.45
N ALA A 24 -3.19 0.23 -1.60
CA ALA A 24 -2.66 1.30 -0.76
C ALA A 24 -2.99 1.09 0.72
N MET A 25 -4.17 0.58 1.05
CA MET A 25 -4.55 0.25 2.42
C MET A 25 -3.79 -0.96 2.98
N ILE A 26 -3.56 -2.00 2.17
CA ILE A 26 -2.74 -3.16 2.58
C ILE A 26 -1.32 -2.70 2.93
N VAL A 27 -0.70 -1.89 2.06
CA VAL A 27 0.62 -1.32 2.30
C VAL A 27 0.59 -0.43 3.55
N SER A 28 -0.41 0.45 3.68
CA SER A 28 -0.53 1.35 4.83
C SER A 28 -0.52 0.60 6.16
N ILE A 29 -1.29 -0.49 6.27
CA ILE A 29 -1.33 -1.33 7.48
C ILE A 29 0.04 -1.93 7.76
N GLY A 30 0.71 -2.51 6.75
CA GLY A 30 2.06 -3.06 6.90
C GLY A 30 3.05 -2.00 7.42
N THR A 31 3.01 -0.78 6.87
CA THR A 31 3.90 0.30 7.29
C THR A 31 3.63 0.79 8.72
N GLU A 32 2.39 0.74 9.19
CA GLU A 32 2.05 1.08 10.59
C GLU A 32 2.57 0.02 11.57
N ILE A 33 2.48 -1.27 11.23
CA ILE A 33 3.05 -2.36 12.04
C ILE A 33 4.58 -2.20 12.15
N ALA A 34 5.25 -1.90 11.03
CA ALA A 34 6.69 -1.63 10.99
C ALA A 34 7.05 -0.37 11.79
N GLN A 35 6.27 0.71 11.66
CA GLN A 35 6.45 1.96 12.42
C GLN A 35 6.40 1.75 13.93
N GLN A 36 5.52 0.86 14.39
CA GLN A 36 5.34 0.52 15.79
C GLN A 36 6.37 -0.53 16.27
N ARG A 37 7.21 -1.05 15.37
CA ARG A 37 8.22 -2.08 15.63
C ARG A 37 7.64 -3.33 16.28
N ILE A 38 6.43 -3.71 15.88
CA ILE A 38 5.75 -4.93 16.38
C ILE A 38 6.48 -6.18 15.86
N ALA A 39 6.97 -6.13 14.63
CA ALA A 39 7.76 -7.16 13.98
C ALA A 39 8.72 -6.52 12.96
N SER A 40 9.73 -7.27 12.52
CA SER A 40 10.62 -6.81 11.44
C SER A 40 9.84 -6.66 10.13
N PRO A 41 10.18 -5.70 9.25
CA PRO A 41 9.65 -5.63 7.89
C PRO A 41 9.62 -6.97 7.14
N ALA A 42 10.69 -7.79 7.28
CA ALA A 42 10.75 -9.10 6.66
C ALA A 42 9.71 -10.09 7.24
N ASP A 43 9.53 -10.10 8.56
CA ASP A 43 8.55 -10.97 9.22
C ASP A 43 7.11 -10.54 8.90
N ILE A 44 6.83 -9.24 8.79
CA ILE A 44 5.53 -8.70 8.37
C ILE A 44 5.18 -9.24 6.98
N ASP A 45 6.13 -9.18 6.05
CA ASP A 45 5.94 -9.68 4.69
C ASP A 45 5.79 -11.20 4.65
N ALA A 46 6.59 -11.94 5.41
CA ALA A 46 6.50 -13.38 5.53
C ALA A 46 5.15 -13.83 6.10
N ALA A 47 4.66 -13.16 7.16
CA ALA A 47 3.39 -13.46 7.80
C ALA A 47 2.21 -13.35 6.83
N VAL A 48 2.17 -12.29 6.02
CA VAL A 48 1.10 -12.08 5.03
C VAL A 48 1.18 -13.09 3.88
N ARG A 49 2.38 -13.42 3.41
CA ARG A 49 2.57 -14.45 2.37
C ARG A 49 2.14 -15.84 2.85
N ILE A 50 2.62 -16.25 4.02
CA ILE A 50 2.38 -17.60 4.56
C ILE A 50 0.96 -17.72 5.10
N GLY A 51 0.52 -16.73 5.89
CA GLY A 51 -0.77 -16.78 6.58
C GLY A 51 -1.96 -16.48 5.67
N LEU A 52 -1.81 -15.58 4.68
CA LEU A 52 -2.91 -15.16 3.80
C LEU A 52 -2.75 -15.63 2.35
N GLY A 53 -1.64 -16.28 2.01
CA GLY A 53 -1.37 -16.78 0.66
C GLY A 53 -1.06 -15.70 -0.37
N TYR A 54 -0.69 -14.49 0.07
CA TYR A 54 -0.40 -13.40 -0.87
C TYR A 54 0.90 -13.66 -1.65
N PRO A 55 0.98 -13.27 -2.94
CA PRO A 55 2.17 -13.49 -3.75
C PRO A 55 3.35 -12.61 -3.33
N LEU A 56 3.08 -11.49 -2.67
CA LEU A 56 4.05 -10.56 -2.09
C LEU A 56 3.54 -10.11 -0.72
N GLY A 57 4.45 -9.74 0.18
CA GLY A 57 4.06 -9.10 1.43
C GLY A 57 3.67 -7.63 1.23
N PRO A 58 2.98 -6.99 2.20
CA PRO A 58 2.50 -5.63 2.06
C PRO A 58 3.61 -4.61 1.80
N LEU A 59 4.80 -4.75 2.40
CA LEU A 59 5.90 -3.81 2.21
C LEU A 59 6.55 -4.00 0.85
N ALA A 60 6.83 -5.24 0.45
CA ALA A 60 7.32 -5.56 -0.90
C ALA A 60 6.32 -5.14 -2.00
N MET A 61 5.01 -5.25 -1.77
CA MET A 61 4.01 -4.73 -2.71
C MET A 61 4.12 -3.20 -2.86
N GLY A 62 4.33 -2.48 -1.77
CA GLY A 62 4.51 -1.03 -1.80
C GLY A 62 5.80 -0.62 -2.52
N ASP A 63 6.89 -1.38 -2.34
CA ASP A 63 8.14 -1.16 -3.09
C ASP A 63 7.96 -1.44 -4.59
N ALA A 64 7.25 -2.51 -4.95
CA ALA A 64 6.98 -2.86 -6.35
C ALA A 64 6.12 -1.80 -7.05
N LEU A 65 5.19 -1.16 -6.34
CA LEU A 65 4.39 -0.05 -6.88
C LEU A 65 5.13 1.30 -6.84
N GLY A 66 6.09 1.44 -5.93
CA GLY A 66 6.76 2.69 -5.60
C GLY A 66 6.15 3.35 -4.36
N PRO A 67 6.92 3.57 -3.29
CA PRO A 67 6.42 4.22 -2.07
C PRO A 67 5.81 5.62 -2.31
N PRO A 68 6.36 6.48 -3.20
CA PRO A 68 5.73 7.76 -3.55
C PRO A 68 4.32 7.59 -4.15
N THR A 69 4.13 6.60 -5.02
CA THR A 69 2.82 6.30 -5.63
C THR A 69 1.80 5.90 -4.56
N VAL A 70 2.19 5.02 -3.63
CA VAL A 70 1.31 4.61 -2.52
C VAL A 70 0.95 5.81 -1.65
N LEU A 71 1.93 6.66 -1.32
CA LEU A 71 1.71 7.87 -0.54
C LEU A 71 0.71 8.80 -1.24
N GLU A 72 0.89 9.07 -2.53
CA GLU A 72 0.00 9.91 -3.31
C GLU A 72 -1.44 9.39 -3.35
N ILE A 73 -1.63 8.07 -3.50
CA ILE A 73 -2.96 7.44 -3.46
C ILE A 73 -3.63 7.69 -2.10
N LEU A 74 -2.92 7.47 -0.99
CA LEU A 74 -3.47 7.67 0.35
C LEU A 74 -3.76 9.13 0.65
N GLU A 75 -2.89 10.06 0.24
CA GLU A 75 -3.12 11.50 0.39
C GLU A 75 -4.34 11.97 -0.39
N ASN A 76 -4.50 11.52 -1.63
CA ASN A 76 -5.67 11.84 -2.43
C ASN A 76 -6.95 11.23 -1.85
N LEU A 77 -6.91 9.98 -1.38
CA LEU A 77 -8.03 9.35 -0.68
C LEU A 77 -8.42 10.15 0.56
N HIS A 78 -7.47 10.46 1.43
CA HIS A 78 -7.70 11.21 2.65
C HIS A 78 -8.25 12.62 2.37
N ARG A 79 -7.68 13.32 1.39
CA ARG A 79 -8.12 14.67 0.99
C ARG A 79 -9.55 14.67 0.44
N LEU A 80 -9.91 13.68 -0.38
CA LEU A 80 -11.22 13.63 -1.03
C LEU A 80 -12.33 13.15 -0.10
N THR A 81 -12.02 12.23 0.83
CA THR A 81 -13.05 11.65 1.71
C THR A 81 -13.07 12.26 3.10
N GLY A 82 -11.99 12.92 3.53
CA GLY A 82 -11.82 13.39 4.91
C GLY A 82 -11.66 12.26 5.94
N ASP A 83 -11.67 11.00 5.50
CA ASP A 83 -11.69 9.83 6.40
C ASP A 83 -10.27 9.58 6.95
N PRO A 84 -10.07 9.60 8.28
CA PRO A 84 -8.76 9.44 8.89
C PRO A 84 -8.14 8.06 8.65
N ARG A 85 -8.92 7.05 8.24
CA ARG A 85 -8.38 5.71 7.93
C ARG A 85 -7.38 5.71 6.78
N TYR A 86 -7.46 6.70 5.88
CA TYR A 86 -6.55 6.83 4.74
C TYR A 86 -5.34 7.71 5.03
N ARG A 87 -5.21 8.25 6.25
CA ARG A 87 -4.10 9.12 6.61
C ARG A 87 -2.79 8.32 6.55
N PRO A 88 -1.83 8.69 5.68
CA PRO A 88 -0.60 7.92 5.55
C PRO A 88 0.32 8.15 6.75
N GLY A 89 0.92 7.04 7.20
CA GLY A 89 1.80 6.95 8.36
C GLY A 89 3.18 7.58 8.17
N GLY A 90 3.89 7.77 9.28
CA GLY A 90 5.24 8.33 9.29
C GLY A 90 6.27 7.46 8.55
N TRP A 91 6.16 6.14 8.64
CA TRP A 91 7.07 5.19 7.98
C TRP A 91 7.03 5.33 6.46
N LEU A 92 5.82 5.27 5.89
CA LEU A 92 5.59 5.44 4.46
C LEU A 92 6.06 6.82 3.99
N ARG A 93 5.67 7.89 4.71
CA ARG A 93 6.04 9.27 4.34
C ARG A 93 7.55 9.45 4.26
N ARG A 94 8.29 9.04 5.30
CA ARG A 94 9.75 9.20 5.33
C ARG A 94 10.42 8.42 4.21
N ARG A 95 10.04 7.16 4.00
CA ARG A 95 10.68 6.30 2.98
C ARG A 95 10.36 6.76 1.57
N ALA A 96 9.13 7.20 1.30
CA ALA A 96 8.77 7.82 0.04
C ALA A 96 9.57 9.11 -0.23
N GLN A 97 9.73 9.99 0.77
CA GLN A 97 10.48 11.24 0.63
C GLN A 97 11.98 11.03 0.44
N LEU A 98 12.54 10.00 1.09
CA LEU A 98 13.97 9.70 1.04
C LEU A 98 14.36 8.74 -0.09
N GLY A 99 13.39 8.22 -0.86
CA GLY A 99 13.65 7.21 -1.88
C GLY A 99 14.15 5.88 -1.30
N LEU A 100 13.74 5.54 -0.07
CA LEU A 100 14.11 4.31 0.61
C LEU A 100 13.06 3.22 0.41
N SER A 101 13.51 1.97 0.45
CA SER A 101 12.64 0.79 0.48
C SER A 101 11.76 0.78 1.74
N LEU A 102 10.52 0.29 1.61
CA LEU A 102 9.62 0.02 2.72
C LEU A 102 10.11 -1.08 3.65
N LEU A 103 11.01 -1.94 3.17
CA LEU A 103 11.69 -2.98 3.92
C LEU A 103 12.96 -2.50 4.61
N HIS A 104 13.44 -1.29 4.31
CA HIS A 104 14.65 -0.76 4.92
C HIS A 104 14.46 -0.66 6.44
N GLU A 105 15.36 -1.27 7.20
CA GLU A 105 15.46 -1.13 8.66
C GLU A 105 16.50 -0.05 8.99
N ASP A 106 16.24 0.73 10.04
CA ASP A 106 17.13 1.81 10.51
C ASP A 106 18.37 1.26 11.25
#